data_AF-A0A9P6QE67-F1
#
_entry.id   AF-A0A9P6QE67-F1
#
_cell.length_a   1.000
_cell.length_b   1.000
_cell.length_c   1.000
_cell.angle_alpha   90.00
_cell.angle_beta   90.00
_cell.angle_gamma   90.00
#
_symmetry.space_group_name_H-M   'P 1'
#
loop_
_entity.id
_entity.type
_entity.pdbx_description
1 polymer ?
#
loop_
_entity_poly.entity_id
_entity_poly.type
_entity_poly.pdbx_seq_one_letter_code
_entity_poly.pdbx_strand_id
1 'polypeptide(L)'
;MKRFRSSTGPKFTSSFTKAPSTQQCQKCLQYGHYTYECKGGRVYNARPTRTQQLHKPTKRIQVEVPEEFLSKKGLAAKILKEKEEERQRKKEEKDKKRNKKKRRRRQCIVFIFRIITRTKLEQEQQHQQSILQLVSFVAIVVQLALEIAFAHFSS
;
A
#
# COMPACT_ATOMS: atom_id res chain seq x y z
N MET A 1 -7.49 -4.45 -36.27
CA MET A 1 -8.76 -5.07 -36.71
C MET A 1 -8.62 -6.60 -36.62
N LYS A 2 -9.38 -7.29 -35.77
CA LYS A 2 -9.30 -8.76 -35.66
C LYS A 2 -10.29 -9.39 -36.64
N ARG A 3 -9.80 -10.14 -37.64
CA ARG A 3 -10.65 -10.93 -38.55
C ARG A 3 -11.11 -12.19 -37.81
N PHE A 4 -12.40 -12.33 -37.60
CA PHE A 4 -12.97 -13.58 -37.09
C PHE A 4 -12.95 -14.65 -38.19
N ARG A 5 -12.32 -15.77 -37.88
CA ARG A 5 -12.15 -16.94 -38.76
C ARG A 5 -13.43 -17.78 -38.66
N SER A 6 -14.10 -18.04 -39.78
CA SER A 6 -15.34 -18.83 -39.80
C SER A 6 -15.02 -20.30 -39.50
N SER A 7 -15.48 -20.80 -38.36
CA SER A 7 -15.49 -22.24 -38.06
C SER A 7 -16.50 -22.93 -38.97
N THR A 8 -16.04 -23.83 -39.83
CA THR A 8 -16.90 -24.76 -40.57
C THR A 8 -17.72 -25.57 -39.57
N GLY A 9 -19.05 -25.45 -39.62
CA GLY A 9 -19.98 -26.11 -38.71
C GLY A 9 -20.03 -27.63 -38.87
N PRO A 10 -20.70 -28.34 -37.93
CA PRO A 10 -20.78 -29.80 -37.95
C PRO A 10 -21.55 -30.31 -39.18
N LYS A 11 -21.05 -31.39 -39.79
CA LYS A 11 -21.71 -32.09 -40.90
C LYS A 11 -22.76 -33.04 -40.31
N PHE A 12 -24.03 -32.80 -40.65
CA PHE A 12 -25.16 -33.60 -40.16
C PHE A 12 -25.26 -34.93 -40.93
N THR A 13 -25.29 -36.06 -40.22
CA THR A 13 -25.46 -37.41 -40.78
C THR A 13 -26.95 -37.69 -41.02
N SER A 14 -27.28 -38.14 -42.22
CA SER A 14 -28.64 -38.27 -42.76
C SER A 14 -29.36 -39.55 -42.35
N SER A 15 -29.99 -39.59 -41.18
CA SER A 15 -30.85 -40.72 -40.80
C SER A 15 -31.99 -40.34 -39.87
N PHE A 16 -32.82 -39.37 -40.28
CA PHE A 16 -34.08 -39.08 -39.61
C PHE A 16 -35.16 -38.73 -40.65
N THR A 17 -35.96 -39.72 -41.05
CA THR A 17 -37.00 -39.59 -42.10
C THR A 17 -38.27 -38.86 -41.63
N LYS A 18 -38.31 -38.36 -40.38
CA LYS A 18 -39.43 -37.58 -39.85
C LYS A 18 -38.93 -36.44 -38.94
N ALA A 19 -39.36 -35.21 -39.19
CA ALA A 19 -38.88 -34.08 -38.39
C ALA A 19 -39.35 -34.20 -36.91
N PRO A 20 -38.46 -33.94 -35.92
CA PRO A 20 -38.86 -33.76 -34.54
C PRO A 20 -39.96 -32.70 -34.39
N SER A 21 -40.84 -32.83 -33.39
CA SER A 21 -41.88 -31.84 -33.09
C SER A 21 -41.32 -30.45 -32.78
N THR A 22 -40.05 -30.36 -32.37
CA THR A 22 -39.33 -29.10 -32.12
C THR A 22 -38.79 -28.43 -33.39
N GLN A 23 -38.72 -29.15 -34.52
CA GLN A 23 -38.17 -28.57 -35.76
C GLN A 23 -39.16 -27.59 -36.40
N GLN A 24 -38.71 -26.35 -36.59
CA GLN A 24 -39.45 -25.29 -37.25
C GLN A 24 -39.01 -25.14 -38.71
N CYS A 25 -39.96 -25.17 -39.63
CA CYS A 25 -39.70 -24.95 -41.05
C CYS A 25 -39.40 -23.46 -41.33
N GLN A 26 -38.27 -23.17 -42.00
CA GLN A 26 -37.88 -21.78 -42.33
C GLN A 26 -38.79 -21.13 -43.39
N LYS A 27 -39.58 -21.92 -44.13
CA LYS A 27 -40.43 -21.43 -45.23
C LYS A 27 -41.80 -20.95 -44.72
N CYS A 28 -42.47 -21.76 -43.90
CA CYS A 28 -43.83 -21.50 -43.42
C CYS A 28 -43.89 -21.20 -41.90
N LEU A 29 -42.77 -21.33 -41.18
CA LEU A 29 -42.63 -21.10 -39.74
C LEU A 29 -43.46 -22.02 -38.84
N GLN A 30 -44.05 -23.09 -39.40
CA GLN A 30 -44.76 -24.15 -38.67
C GLN A 30 -43.82 -25.27 -38.22
N TYR A 31 -44.23 -26.02 -37.20
CA TYR A 31 -43.48 -27.15 -36.65
C TYR A 31 -43.84 -28.48 -37.32
N GLY A 32 -42.96 -29.48 -37.22
CA GLY A 32 -43.28 -30.88 -37.54
C GLY A 32 -42.92 -31.35 -38.95
N HIS A 33 -42.18 -30.56 -39.74
CA HIS A 33 -41.61 -30.99 -41.02
C HIS A 33 -40.31 -30.24 -41.33
N TYR A 34 -39.46 -30.85 -42.15
CA TYR A 34 -38.26 -30.19 -42.66
C TYR A 34 -38.59 -29.25 -43.81
N THR A 35 -37.73 -28.24 -44.04
CA THR A 35 -37.94 -27.21 -45.07
C THR A 35 -38.13 -27.80 -46.48
N TYR A 36 -37.52 -28.95 -46.78
CA TYR A 36 -37.62 -29.62 -48.10
C TYR A 36 -38.96 -30.35 -48.31
N GLU A 37 -39.68 -30.72 -47.24
CA GLU A 37 -41.02 -31.35 -47.29
C GLU A 37 -42.16 -30.31 -47.25
N CYS A 38 -41.83 -29.02 -47.14
CA CYS A 38 -42.82 -27.97 -46.92
C CYS A 38 -43.69 -27.68 -48.14
N LYS A 39 -44.95 -28.14 -48.08
CA LYS A 39 -46.01 -27.81 -49.06
C LYS A 39 -46.61 -26.40 -48.87
N GLY A 40 -46.40 -25.77 -47.72
CA GLY A 40 -46.88 -24.41 -47.45
C GLY A 40 -46.13 -23.33 -48.25
N GLY A 41 -46.85 -22.23 -48.53
CA GLY A 41 -46.27 -21.00 -49.10
C GLY A 41 -45.35 -20.27 -48.12
N ARG A 42 -44.54 -19.32 -48.63
CA ARG A 42 -43.71 -18.45 -47.78
C ARG A 42 -44.63 -17.47 -47.05
N VAL A 43 -44.70 -17.57 -45.72
CA VAL A 43 -45.46 -16.62 -44.92
C VAL A 43 -44.58 -15.40 -44.68
N TYR A 44 -44.98 -14.25 -45.23
CA TYR A 44 -44.28 -12.99 -44.95
C TYR A 44 -44.76 -12.43 -43.62
N ASN A 45 -43.96 -12.64 -42.56
CA ASN A 45 -44.14 -11.93 -41.31
C ASN A 45 -43.51 -10.54 -41.46
N ALA A 46 -44.36 -9.53 -41.69
CA ALA A 46 -43.91 -8.15 -41.79
C ALA A 46 -43.19 -7.75 -40.49
N ARG A 47 -41.94 -7.29 -40.62
CA ARG A 47 -41.23 -6.70 -39.50
C ARG A 47 -41.99 -5.43 -39.09
N PRO A 48 -42.40 -5.29 -37.81
CA PRO A 48 -43.09 -4.09 -37.38
C PRO A 48 -42.17 -2.88 -37.61
N THR A 49 -42.74 -1.82 -38.16
CA THR A 49 -42.00 -0.60 -38.46
C THR A 49 -41.49 0.04 -37.17
N ARG A 50 -40.46 0.88 -37.26
CA ARG A 50 -39.89 1.59 -36.10
C ARG A 50 -40.98 2.37 -35.33
N THR A 51 -41.95 2.96 -36.02
CA THR A 51 -43.08 3.66 -35.41
C THR A 51 -44.03 2.70 -34.67
N GLN A 52 -44.35 1.54 -35.25
CA GLN A 52 -45.13 0.49 -34.56
C GLN A 52 -44.43 -0.05 -33.31
N GLN A 53 -43.10 -0.11 -33.31
CA GLN A 53 -42.33 -0.53 -32.13
C GLN A 53 -42.38 0.52 -31.03
N LEU A 54 -42.29 1.82 -31.38
CA LEU A 54 -42.36 2.93 -30.43
C LEU A 54 -43.76 3.14 -29.84
N HIS A 55 -44.81 2.75 -30.56
CA HIS A 55 -46.20 2.81 -30.08
C HIS A 55 -46.52 1.80 -28.97
N LYS A 56 -45.66 0.79 -28.73
CA LYS A 56 -45.84 -0.11 -27.60
C LYS A 56 -45.37 0.60 -26.32
N PRO A 57 -46.25 0.87 -25.35
CA PRO A 57 -45.82 1.47 -24.09
C PRO A 57 -44.93 0.46 -23.36
N THR A 58 -43.61 0.71 -23.34
CA THR A 58 -42.68 -0.04 -22.50
C THR A 58 -43.00 0.25 -21.04
N LYS A 59 -43.25 -0.80 -20.25
CA LYS A 59 -43.39 -0.69 -18.80
C LYS A 59 -42.15 0.03 -18.27
N ARG A 60 -42.33 1.19 -17.65
CA ARG A 60 -41.22 1.97 -17.07
C ARG A 60 -40.67 1.14 -15.91
N ILE A 61 -39.49 0.56 -16.10
CA ILE A 61 -38.72 -0.06 -15.02
C ILE A 61 -38.31 1.08 -14.10
N GLN A 62 -38.85 1.11 -12.89
CA GLN A 62 -38.40 2.03 -11.86
C GLN A 62 -37.03 1.53 -11.40
N VAL A 63 -35.97 2.21 -11.84
CA VAL A 63 -34.62 1.94 -11.37
C VAL A 63 -34.49 2.64 -10.03
N GLU A 64 -34.38 1.87 -8.94
CA GLU A 64 -34.00 2.38 -7.63
C GLU A 64 -32.60 2.98 -7.74
N VAL A 65 -32.53 4.30 -7.67
CA VAL A 65 -31.27 5.04 -7.75
C VAL A 65 -30.55 4.87 -6.40
N PRO A 66 -29.32 4.33 -6.37
CA PRO A 66 -28.56 4.19 -5.15
C PRO A 66 -28.39 5.54 -4.43
N GLU A 67 -28.51 5.52 -3.10
CA GLU A 67 -28.52 6.71 -2.24
C GLU A 67 -27.24 7.56 -2.34
N GLU A 68 -26.15 6.97 -2.85
CA GLU A 68 -24.89 7.66 -3.17
C GLU A 68 -25.04 8.79 -4.21
N PHE A 69 -26.07 8.76 -5.05
CA PHE A 69 -26.34 9.79 -6.07
C PHE A 69 -27.28 10.90 -5.60
N LEU A 70 -27.92 10.76 -4.43
CA LEU A 70 -28.86 11.75 -3.88
C LEU A 70 -28.15 12.87 -3.10
N SER A 71 -26.90 12.65 -2.69
CA SER A 71 -26.08 13.63 -1.98
C SER A 71 -25.50 14.68 -2.94
N LYS A 72 -25.87 15.96 -2.73
CA LYS A 72 -25.41 17.14 -3.50
C LYS A 72 -23.89 17.35 -3.48
N LYS A 73 -23.17 16.77 -2.51
CA LYS A 73 -21.70 16.68 -2.53
C LYS A 73 -21.32 15.36 -3.18
N GLY A 74 -20.84 15.41 -4.42
CA GLY A 74 -20.45 14.23 -5.17
C GLY A 74 -19.39 13.39 -4.46
N LEU A 75 -19.40 12.07 -4.71
CA LEU A 75 -18.45 11.10 -4.16
C LEU A 75 -16.99 11.52 -4.35
N ALA A 76 -16.68 12.20 -5.46
CA ALA A 76 -15.35 12.72 -5.78
C ALA A 76 -14.78 13.61 -4.66
N ALA A 77 -15.59 14.46 -4.02
CA ALA A 77 -15.12 15.33 -2.94
C ALA A 77 -14.74 14.55 -1.67
N LYS A 78 -15.46 13.46 -1.37
CA LYS A 78 -15.15 12.58 -0.23
C LYS A 78 -13.84 11.84 -0.45
N ILE A 79 -13.65 11.27 -1.65
CA ILE A 79 -12.44 10.54 -2.03
C ILE A 79 -11.20 11.45 -1.97
N LEU A 80 -11.33 12.70 -2.44
CA LEU A 80 -10.22 13.66 -2.39
C LEU A 80 -9.86 14.05 -0.95
N LYS A 81 -10.87 14.25 -0.09
CA LYS A 81 -10.65 14.58 1.33
C LYS A 81 -9.94 13.44 2.05
N GLU A 82 -10.39 12.20 1.86
CA GLU A 82 -9.78 11.02 2.47
C GLU A 82 -8.32 10.83 2.05
N LYS A 83 -8.02 10.98 0.75
CA LYS A 83 -6.65 10.92 0.24
C LYS A 83 -5.76 12.02 0.81
N GLU A 84 -6.30 13.23 1.01
CA GLU A 84 -5.54 14.33 1.61
C GLU A 84 -5.24 14.07 3.08
N GLU A 85 -6.22 13.58 3.85
CA GLU A 85 -6.03 13.17 5.24
C GLU A 85 -4.99 12.04 5.36
N GLU A 86 -5.02 11.06 4.46
CA GLU A 86 -4.01 9.99 4.41
C GLU A 86 -2.60 10.55 4.16
N ARG A 87 -2.46 11.53 3.24
CA ARG A 87 -1.19 12.22 3.00
C ARG A 87 -0.70 12.97 4.24
N GLN A 88 -1.60 13.63 4.95
CA GLN A 88 -1.26 14.35 6.18
C GLN A 88 -0.79 13.40 7.28
N ARG A 89 -1.51 12.30 7.53
CA ARG A 89 -1.11 11.27 8.50
C ARG A 89 0.28 10.70 8.21
N LYS A 90 0.57 10.39 6.93
CA LYS A 90 1.90 9.90 6.49
C LYS A 90 3.01 10.94 6.72
N LYS A 91 2.74 12.23 6.51
CA LYS A 91 3.71 13.31 6.80
C LYS A 91 3.97 13.43 8.30
N GLU A 92 2.93 13.46 9.12
CA GLU A 92 3.05 13.54 10.58
C GLU A 92 3.82 12.35 11.17
N GLU A 93 3.57 11.14 10.69
CA GLU A 93 4.28 9.95 11.14
C GLU A 93 5.79 10.04 10.82
N LYS A 94 6.13 10.50 9.60
CA LYS A 94 7.52 10.73 9.20
C LYS A 94 8.20 11.80 10.06
N ASP A 95 7.51 12.90 10.35
CA ASP A 95 8.05 13.97 11.19
C ASP A 95 8.23 13.53 12.64
N LYS A 96 7.30 12.76 13.20
CA LYS A 96 7.45 12.13 14.52
C LYS A 96 8.68 11.22 14.57
N LYS A 97 8.89 10.36 13.56
CA LYS A 97 10.07 9.49 13.46
C LYS A 97 11.36 10.29 13.37
N ARG A 98 11.40 11.33 12.52
CA ARG A 98 12.54 12.24 12.38
C ARG A 98 12.87 12.96 13.68
N ASN A 99 11.87 13.45 14.41
CA ASN A 99 12.07 14.15 15.68
C ASN A 99 12.58 13.20 16.78
N LYS A 100 12.04 11.98 16.87
CA LYS A 100 12.54 10.93 17.78
C LYS A 100 14.02 10.62 17.52
N LYS A 101 14.43 10.50 16.24
CA LYS A 101 15.84 10.29 15.86
C LYS A 101 16.72 11.47 16.25
N LYS A 102 16.27 12.71 16.04
CA LYS A 102 17.00 13.93 16.47
C LYS A 102 17.17 13.98 18.00
N ARG A 103 16.12 13.70 18.77
CA ARG A 103 16.18 13.66 20.24
C ARG A 103 17.18 12.61 20.73
N ARG A 104 17.15 11.39 20.16
CA ARG A 104 18.12 10.33 20.48
C ARG A 104 19.56 10.78 20.20
N ARG A 105 19.82 11.38 19.04
CA ARG A 105 21.16 11.93 18.70
C ARG A 105 21.62 12.97 19.71
N ARG A 106 20.76 13.95 20.05
CA ARG A 106 21.08 14.96 21.07
C ARG A 106 21.40 14.31 22.41
N GLN A 107 20.60 13.32 22.82
CA GLN A 107 20.81 12.60 24.07
C GLN A 107 22.13 11.81 24.08
N CYS A 108 22.48 11.14 22.98
CA CYS A 108 23.79 10.49 22.83
C CYS A 108 24.94 11.49 22.89
N ILE A 109 24.82 12.65 22.23
CA ILE A 109 25.87 13.69 22.24
C ILE A 109 26.09 14.22 23.67
N VAL A 110 25.01 14.55 24.39
CA VAL A 110 25.10 15.03 25.78
C VAL A 110 25.70 13.96 26.69
N PHE A 111 25.32 12.69 26.48
CA PHE A 111 25.85 11.57 27.25
C PHE A 111 27.35 11.36 27.03
N ILE A 112 27.80 11.35 25.76
CA ILE A 112 29.21 11.22 25.40
C ILE A 112 30.02 12.39 25.97
N PHE A 113 29.52 13.62 25.83
CA PHE A 113 30.20 14.80 26.38
C PHE A 113 30.39 14.68 27.89
N ARG A 114 29.35 14.25 28.63
CA ARG A 114 29.43 14.03 30.08
C ARG A 114 30.46 12.96 30.46
N ILE A 115 30.55 11.86 29.70
CA ILE A 115 31.58 10.84 29.92
C ILE A 115 32.96 11.43 29.71
N ILE A 116 33.20 12.11 28.58
CA ILE A 116 34.51 12.70 28.26
C ILE A 116 34.95 13.70 29.34
N THR A 117 34.05 14.58 29.79
CA THR A 117 34.39 15.54 30.85
C THR A 117 34.74 14.86 32.15
N ARG A 118 34.08 13.73 32.48
CA ARG A 118 34.33 12.97 33.70
C ARG A 118 35.68 12.25 33.64
N THR A 119 35.97 11.57 32.53
CA THR A 119 37.25 10.87 32.37
C THR A 119 38.41 11.85 32.35
N LYS A 120 38.24 13.04 31.75
CA LYS A 120 39.26 14.09 31.78
C LYS A 120 39.56 14.58 33.20
N LEU A 121 38.52 14.80 34.00
CA LEU A 121 38.66 15.21 35.40
C LEU A 121 39.31 14.11 36.25
N GLU A 122 38.94 12.84 36.05
CA GLU A 122 39.56 11.69 36.74
C GLU A 122 41.07 11.58 36.42
N GLN A 123 41.47 11.80 35.16
CA GLN A 123 42.87 11.82 34.75
C GLN A 123 43.65 12.99 35.41
N GLU A 124 43.07 14.19 35.43
CA GLU A 124 43.68 15.35 36.08
C GLU A 124 43.87 15.11 37.59
N GLN A 125 42.89 14.51 38.27
CA GLN A 125 43.01 14.17 39.69
C GLN A 125 44.14 13.16 39.97
N GLN A 126 44.27 12.11 39.15
CA GLN A 126 45.37 11.14 39.28
C GLN A 126 46.73 11.80 39.09
N HIS A 127 46.84 12.71 38.13
CA HIS A 127 48.07 13.47 37.90
C HIS A 127 48.42 14.40 39.07
N GLN A 128 47.43 15.06 39.69
CA GLN A 128 47.68 15.88 40.88
C GLN A 128 48.12 15.02 42.07
N GLN A 129 47.50 13.86 42.27
CA GLN A 129 47.90 12.92 43.33
C GLN A 129 49.32 12.37 43.11
N SER A 130 49.69 12.02 41.87
CA SER A 130 51.05 11.55 41.58
C SER A 130 52.09 12.65 41.80
N ILE A 131 51.80 13.91 41.42
CA ILE A 131 52.66 15.06 41.76
C ILE A 131 52.82 15.17 43.27
N LEU A 132 51.73 15.15 44.05
CA LEU A 132 51.79 15.28 45.50
C LEU A 132 52.58 14.14 46.15
N GLN A 133 52.43 12.91 45.66
CA GLN A 133 53.24 11.77 46.13
C GLN A 133 54.73 11.98 45.83
N LEU A 134 55.09 12.43 44.62
CA LEU A 134 56.48 12.72 44.28
C LEU A 134 57.07 13.84 45.15
N VAL A 135 56.34 14.94 45.36
CA VAL A 135 56.78 16.04 46.23
C VAL A 135 56.97 15.56 47.66
N SER A 136 56.05 14.73 48.18
CA SER A 136 56.18 14.14 49.51
C SER A 136 57.40 13.22 49.62
N PHE A 137 57.65 12.40 48.59
CA PHE A 137 58.80 11.49 48.54
C PHE A 137 60.12 12.26 48.53
N VAL A 138 60.21 13.33 47.72
CA VAL A 138 61.37 14.22 47.70
C VAL A 138 61.57 14.90 49.06
N ALA A 139 60.50 15.39 49.69
CA ALA A 139 60.59 16.00 51.02
C ALA A 139 61.10 15.01 52.08
N ILE A 140 60.62 13.77 52.08
CA ILE A 140 61.08 12.71 53.01
C ILE A 140 62.56 12.39 52.78
N VAL A 141 63.00 12.27 51.52
CA VAL A 141 64.41 12.03 51.18
C VAL A 141 65.30 13.18 51.66
N VAL A 142 64.85 14.43 51.48
CA VAL A 142 65.57 15.62 51.97
C VAL A 142 65.63 15.63 53.50
N GLN A 143 64.53 15.30 54.19
CA GLN A 143 64.47 15.23 55.65
C GLN A 143 65.41 14.14 56.21
N LEU A 144 65.38 12.94 55.63
CA LEU A 144 66.28 11.85 55.98
C LEU A 144 67.75 12.21 55.73
N ALA A 145 68.05 12.87 54.61
CA ALA A 145 69.42 13.34 54.33
C ALA A 145 69.89 14.37 55.37
N LEU A 146 69.01 15.28 55.81
CA LEU A 146 69.29 16.22 56.89
C LEU A 146 69.49 15.50 58.23
N GLU A 147 68.64 14.54 58.59
CA GLU A 147 68.79 13.74 59.82
C GLU A 147 70.10 12.94 59.83
N ILE A 148 70.46 12.31 58.72
CA ILE A 148 71.74 11.60 58.55
C ILE A 148 72.90 12.59 58.73
N ALA A 149 72.83 13.78 58.12
CA ALA A 149 73.87 14.81 58.26
C ALA A 149 73.99 15.31 59.72
N PHE A 150 72.87 15.51 60.43
CA PHE A 150 72.86 15.89 61.85
C PHE A 150 73.45 14.79 62.74
N ALA A 151 73.10 13.52 62.50
CA ALA A 151 73.65 12.38 63.24
C ALA A 151 75.18 12.26 63.06
N HIS A 152 75.67 12.58 61.86
CA HIS A 152 77.10 12.55 61.54
C HIS A 152 77.90 13.73 62.13
N PHE A 153 77.24 14.86 62.42
CA PHE A 153 77.86 16.02 63.08
C PHE A 153 77.86 15.91 64.62
N SER A 154 76.91 15.16 65.19
CA SER A 154 76.80 14.95 66.65
C SER A 154 77.61 13.76 67.18
N SER A 155 78.23 12.95 66.31
CA SER A 155 79.13 11.84 66.66
C SER A 155 80.58 12.26 66.47
#